data_AF-A0A4Z0YN15-F1
#
_entry.id   AF-A0A4Z0YN15-F1
#
_cell.length_a   1.000
_cell.length_b   1.000
_cell.length_c   1.000
_cell.angle_alpha   90.00
_cell.angle_beta   90.00
_cell.angle_gamma   90.00
#
_symmetry.space_group_name_H-M   'P 1'
#
loop_
_entity.id
_entity.type
_entity.pdbx_description
1 polymer ?
#
loop_
_entity_poly.entity_id
_entity_poly.type
_entity_poly.pdbx_seq_one_letter_code
_entity_poly.pdbx_strand_id
1 'polypeptide(L)'
;MLKPHKERAQEALRINKHSFAYRIAQIAITFLLVNFAWIFFRADTMENAFLLIGNMFQFDPVVLWNGALFQLGLTEPEFIAAILGVAIVLLVDILKKRIDLRMAFMRKNVVVRWTAYLAAVLILVLFGVYGSEYSAQNFIYFQF
;
A
#
# COMPACT_ATOMS: atom_id res chain seq x y z
N MET A 1 1.89 -29.84 -2.24
CA MET A 1 1.04 -31.03 -2.45
C MET A 1 -0.41 -30.69 -2.87
N LEU A 2 -0.66 -29.64 -3.68
CA LEU A 2 -2.01 -29.22 -4.14
C LEU A 2 -2.30 -29.47 -5.65
N LYS A 3 -1.39 -30.12 -6.36
CA LYS A 3 -1.52 -30.41 -7.81
C LYS A 3 -2.83 -31.12 -8.20
N PRO A 4 -3.34 -32.15 -7.48
CA PRO A 4 -4.41 -33.00 -8.02
C PRO A 4 -5.78 -32.31 -8.08
N HIS A 5 -6.06 -31.32 -7.22
CA HIS A 5 -7.36 -30.62 -7.21
C HIS A 5 -7.42 -29.44 -8.19
N LYS A 6 -6.30 -28.74 -8.38
CA LYS A 6 -6.20 -27.67 -9.40
C LYS A 6 -6.36 -28.23 -10.80
N GLU A 7 -5.73 -29.36 -11.09
CA GLU A 7 -5.78 -30.00 -12.41
C GLU A 7 -7.20 -30.50 -12.75
N ARG A 8 -7.90 -31.09 -11.78
CA ARG A 8 -9.30 -31.54 -11.94
C ARG A 8 -10.29 -30.40 -12.20
N ALA A 9 -10.17 -29.27 -11.48
CA ALA A 9 -11.00 -28.10 -11.72
C ALA A 9 -10.72 -27.45 -13.09
N GLN A 10 -9.47 -27.50 -13.56
CA GLN A 10 -9.04 -26.93 -14.83
C GLN A 10 -9.48 -27.76 -16.04
N GLU A 11 -9.48 -29.09 -15.92
CA GLU A 11 -9.99 -29.99 -16.96
C GLU A 11 -11.53 -29.89 -17.07
N ALA A 12 -12.24 -29.79 -15.95
CA ALA A 12 -13.69 -29.61 -15.93
C ALA A 12 -14.13 -28.29 -16.57
N LEU A 13 -13.33 -27.22 -16.44
CA LEU A 13 -13.63 -25.87 -16.95
C LEU A 13 -12.99 -25.56 -18.33
N ARG A 14 -12.28 -26.51 -18.97
CA ARG A 14 -11.57 -26.32 -20.25
C ARG A 14 -10.76 -25.02 -20.35
N ILE A 15 -10.09 -24.64 -19.27
CA ILE A 15 -9.41 -23.34 -19.18
C ILE A 15 -8.07 -23.38 -19.92
N ASN A 16 -7.90 -22.50 -20.91
CA ASN A 16 -6.64 -22.36 -21.64
C ASN A 16 -5.55 -21.77 -20.73
N LYS A 17 -4.59 -22.62 -20.34
CA LYS A 17 -3.47 -22.31 -19.43
C LYS A 17 -2.51 -21.23 -19.95
N HIS A 18 -2.55 -20.93 -21.25
CA HIS A 18 -1.74 -19.88 -21.88
C HIS A 18 -2.48 -18.55 -22.07
N SER A 19 -3.75 -18.47 -21.67
CA SER A 19 -4.51 -17.22 -21.77
C SER A 19 -4.03 -16.19 -20.76
N PHE A 20 -3.90 -14.94 -21.21
CA PHE A 20 -3.61 -13.79 -20.35
C PHE A 20 -4.62 -13.67 -19.19
N ALA A 21 -5.90 -13.97 -19.45
CA ALA A 21 -6.96 -13.96 -18.43
C ALA A 21 -6.73 -15.01 -17.33
N TYR A 22 -6.24 -16.20 -17.70
CA TYR A 22 -5.91 -17.25 -16.73
C TYR A 22 -4.74 -16.82 -15.83
N ARG A 23 -3.72 -16.16 -16.40
CA ARG A 23 -2.59 -15.63 -15.62
C ARG A 23 -3.05 -14.54 -14.65
N ILE A 24 -3.90 -13.60 -15.09
CA ILE A 24 -4.46 -12.56 -14.20
C ILE A 24 -5.30 -13.21 -13.09
N ALA A 25 -6.15 -14.18 -13.41
CA ALA A 25 -6.96 -14.87 -12.42
C ALA A 25 -6.10 -15.59 -11.37
N GLN A 26 -5.00 -16.24 -11.78
CA GLN A 26 -4.09 -16.89 -10.85
C GLN A 26 -3.39 -15.89 -9.93
N ILE A 27 -2.97 -14.73 -10.46
CA ILE A 27 -2.38 -13.64 -9.67
C ILE A 27 -3.42 -13.11 -8.67
N ALA A 28 -4.63 -12.79 -9.13
CA ALA A 28 -5.71 -12.28 -8.30
C ALA A 28 -6.09 -13.25 -7.18
N ILE A 29 -6.25 -14.54 -7.48
CA ILE A 29 -6.56 -15.56 -6.46
C ILE A 29 -5.45 -15.64 -5.43
N THR A 30 -4.18 -15.72 -5.87
CA THR A 30 -3.06 -15.82 -4.93
C THR A 30 -2.97 -14.56 -4.06
N PHE A 31 -3.12 -13.38 -4.67
CA PHE A 31 -3.14 -12.11 -3.98
C PHE A 31 -4.26 -12.05 -2.94
N LEU A 32 -5.51 -12.36 -3.33
CA LEU A 32 -6.66 -12.35 -2.44
C LEU A 32 -6.47 -13.34 -1.29
N LEU A 33 -6.03 -14.57 -1.57
CA LEU A 33 -5.80 -15.58 -0.53
C LEU A 33 -4.74 -15.12 0.50
N VAL A 34 -3.64 -14.53 0.03
CA VAL A 34 -2.59 -14.02 0.94
C VAL A 34 -3.12 -12.85 1.77
N ASN A 35 -3.86 -11.91 1.17
CA ASN A 35 -4.48 -10.79 1.91
C ASN A 35 -5.50 -11.28 2.94
N PHE A 36 -6.36 -12.24 2.57
CA PHE A 36 -7.31 -12.85 3.49
C PHE A 36 -6.62 -13.55 4.67
N ALA A 37 -5.52 -14.27 4.40
CA ALA A 37 -4.75 -14.90 5.47
C ALA A 37 -4.16 -13.86 6.43
N TRP A 38 -3.66 -12.72 5.92
CA TRP A 38 -3.12 -11.64 6.76
C TRP A 38 -4.12 -10.98 7.71
N ILE A 39 -5.43 -11.05 7.46
CA ILE A 39 -6.45 -10.54 8.40
C ILE A 39 -6.35 -11.26 9.75
N PHE A 40 -6.19 -12.59 9.73
CA PHE A 40 -6.09 -13.40 10.95
C PHE A 40 -4.79 -13.18 11.72
N PHE A 41 -3.72 -12.75 11.03
CA PHE A 41 -2.45 -12.38 11.68
C PHE A 41 -2.49 -10.97 12.28
N ARG A 42 -3.34 -10.09 11.74
CA ARG A 42 -3.43 -8.69 12.17
C ARG A 42 -4.47 -8.46 13.28
N ALA A 43 -5.54 -9.25 13.30
CA ALA A 43 -6.60 -9.10 14.29
C ALA A 43 -6.16 -9.61 15.67
N ASP A 44 -6.53 -8.90 16.74
CA ASP A 44 -6.16 -9.28 18.11
C ASP A 44 -6.84 -10.57 18.57
N THR A 45 -8.01 -10.90 18.00
CA THR A 45 -8.80 -12.10 18.33
C THR A 45 -9.45 -12.69 17.09
N MET A 46 -9.85 -13.97 17.18
CA MET A 46 -10.58 -14.66 16.11
C MET A 46 -11.94 -14.00 15.83
N GLU A 47 -12.63 -13.50 16.86
CA GLU A 47 -13.89 -12.76 16.72
C GLU A 47 -13.69 -11.45 15.94
N ASN A 48 -12.63 -10.70 16.28
CA ASN A 48 -12.27 -9.47 15.57
C ASN A 48 -11.96 -9.74 14.09
N ALA A 49 -11.31 -10.87 13.76
CA ALA A 49 -11.04 -11.25 12.37
C ALA A 49 -12.33 -11.47 11.57
N PHE A 50 -13.32 -12.19 12.12
CA PHE A 50 -14.60 -12.41 11.44
C PHE A 50 -15.43 -11.12 11.33
N LEU A 51 -15.40 -10.26 12.35
CA LEU A 51 -16.05 -8.94 12.30
C LEU A 51 -15.45 -8.07 11.18
N LEU A 52 -14.12 -8.03 11.06
CA LEU A 52 -13.45 -7.33 9.98
C LEU A 52 -13.87 -7.85 8.60
N ILE A 53 -13.91 -9.18 8.41
CA ILE A 53 -14.36 -9.80 7.16
C ILE A 53 -15.81 -9.44 6.84
N GLY A 54 -16.71 -9.46 7.83
CA GLY A 54 -18.11 -9.06 7.65
C GLY A 54 -18.25 -7.61 7.21
N ASN A 55 -17.47 -6.72 7.81
CA ASN A 55 -17.47 -5.29 7.49
C ASN A 55 -16.91 -4.98 6.10
N MET A 56 -16.09 -5.85 5.49
CA MET A 56 -15.62 -5.65 4.11
C MET A 56 -16.75 -5.61 3.09
N PHE A 57 -17.90 -6.22 3.40
CA PHE A 57 -19.07 -6.25 2.51
C PHE A 57 -20.08 -5.13 2.82
N GLN A 58 -19.84 -4.34 3.88
CA GLN A 58 -20.66 -3.18 4.20
C GLN A 58 -20.07 -1.96 3.50
N PHE A 59 -20.75 -1.49 2.46
CA PHE A 59 -20.33 -0.30 1.71
C PHE A 59 -21.26 0.87 2.02
N ASP A 60 -20.75 1.86 2.74
CA ASP A 60 -21.40 3.14 2.96
C ASP A 60 -20.58 4.29 2.34
N PRO A 61 -21.00 4.84 1.19
CA PRO A 61 -20.32 5.96 0.54
C PRO A 61 -20.26 7.23 1.39
N VAL A 62 -21.16 7.40 2.35
CA VAL A 62 -21.24 8.61 3.19
C VAL A 62 -19.99 8.74 4.07
N VAL A 63 -19.37 7.61 4.44
CA VAL A 63 -18.12 7.53 5.23
C VAL A 63 -16.95 8.27 4.57
N LEU A 64 -16.97 8.42 3.24
CA LEU A 64 -15.93 9.14 2.49
C LEU A 64 -16.04 10.67 2.63
N TRP A 65 -17.21 11.19 3.03
CA TRP A 65 -17.49 12.63 3.04
C TRP A 65 -17.88 13.17 4.42
N ASN A 66 -18.27 12.30 5.36
CA ASN A 66 -18.69 12.69 6.71
C ASN A 66 -17.53 12.88 7.71
N GLY A 67 -16.28 12.79 7.25
CA GLY A 67 -15.08 12.93 8.08
C GLY A 67 -14.70 11.69 8.90
N ALA A 68 -15.45 10.59 8.81
CA ALA A 68 -15.11 9.33 9.49
C ALA A 68 -13.76 8.76 9.03
N LEU A 69 -13.34 9.07 7.80
CA LEU A 69 -12.03 8.69 7.26
C LEU A 69 -10.86 9.23 8.12
N PHE A 70 -11.01 10.41 8.70
CA PHE A 70 -10.00 11.04 9.56
C PHE A 70 -10.00 10.48 11.00
N GLN A 71 -10.94 9.58 11.33
CA GLN A 71 -10.99 8.91 12.63
C GLN A 71 -10.22 7.57 12.60
N LEU A 72 -9.71 7.16 11.44
CA LEU A 72 -8.96 5.90 11.24
C LEU A 72 -7.47 6.00 11.65
N GLY A 73 -7.13 6.94 12.52
CA GLY A 73 -5.76 7.13 13.04
C GLY A 73 -4.90 8.12 12.25
N LEU A 74 -5.48 8.87 11.30
CA LEU A 74 -4.83 10.01 10.64
C LEU A 74 -5.74 11.23 10.73
N THR A 75 -5.23 12.32 11.30
CA THR A 75 -5.91 13.61 11.22
C THR A 75 -6.03 14.08 9.76
N GLU A 76 -6.95 15.00 9.48
CA GLU A 76 -7.12 15.59 8.14
C GLU A 76 -5.81 16.06 7.48
N PRO A 77 -4.93 16.85 8.14
CA PRO A 77 -3.67 17.27 7.54
C PRO A 77 -2.70 16.10 7.30
N GLU A 78 -2.66 15.11 8.20
CA GLU A 78 -1.82 13.91 8.03
C GLU A 78 -2.31 13.04 6.87
N PHE A 79 -3.62 12.92 6.70
CA PHE A 79 -4.23 12.20 5.59
C PHE A 79 -3.92 12.87 4.25
N ILE A 80 -4.05 14.20 4.16
CA ILE A 80 -3.69 14.97 2.95
C ILE A 80 -2.20 14.81 2.65
N ALA A 81 -1.33 14.91 3.67
CA ALA A 81 0.11 14.71 3.51
C ALA A 81 0.44 13.30 2.99
N ALA A 82 -0.25 12.26 3.49
CA ALA A 82 -0.09 10.88 3.02
C ALA A 82 -0.50 10.74 1.54
N ILE A 83 -1.65 11.28 1.14
CA ILE A 83 -2.10 11.26 -0.27
C ILE A 83 -1.11 11.98 -1.18
N LEU A 84 -0.60 13.15 -0.78
CA LEU A 84 0.42 13.87 -1.53
C LEU A 84 1.72 13.07 -1.65
N GLY A 85 2.17 12.42 -0.57
CA GLY A 85 3.34 11.54 -0.57
C GLY A 85 3.19 10.37 -1.54
N VAL A 86 2.04 9.69 -1.53
CA VAL A 86 1.73 8.61 -2.48
C VAL A 86 1.73 9.14 -3.92
N ALA A 87 1.11 10.29 -4.17
CA ALA A 87 1.08 10.91 -5.49
C ALA A 87 2.48 11.27 -6.01
N ILE A 88 3.35 11.80 -5.14
CA ILE A 88 4.75 12.11 -5.49
C ILE A 88 5.50 10.83 -5.88
N VAL A 89 5.39 9.77 -5.08
CA VAL A 89 6.06 8.48 -5.36
C VAL A 89 5.57 7.91 -6.69
N LEU A 90 4.25 7.90 -6.91
CA LEU A 90 3.64 7.42 -8.15
C LEU A 90 4.11 8.23 -9.36
N LEU A 91 4.14 9.56 -9.25
CA LEU A 91 4.61 10.45 -10.32
C LEU A 91 6.09 10.19 -10.62
N VAL A 92 6.93 10.05 -9.60
CA VAL A 92 8.34 9.70 -9.76
C VAL A 92 8.51 8.36 -10.46
N ASP A 93 7.72 7.34 -10.11
CA ASP A 93 7.79 6.03 -10.76
C ASP A 93 7.32 6.04 -12.21
N ILE A 94 6.32 6.87 -12.55
CA ILE A 94 5.91 7.09 -13.94
C ILE A 94 7.03 7.81 -14.72
N LEU A 95 7.65 8.83 -14.13
CA LEU A 95 8.72 9.60 -14.77
C LEU A 95 9.99 8.77 -14.98
N LYS A 96 10.36 7.91 -14.03
CA LYS A 96 11.52 7.00 -14.15
C LYS A 96 11.43 6.09 -15.36
N LYS A 97 10.22 5.74 -15.82
CA LYS A 97 10.02 4.91 -17.02
C LYS A 97 10.36 5.65 -18.32
N ARG A 98 10.36 6.98 -18.31
CA ARG A 98 10.60 7.83 -19.51
C ARG A 98 11.95 8.55 -19.46
N ILE A 99 12.44 8.88 -18.28
CA ILE A 99 13.65 9.69 -18.09
C ILE A 99 14.47 9.10 -16.94
N ASP A 100 15.78 9.02 -17.11
CA ASP A 100 16.70 8.76 -16.00
C ASP A 100 16.77 10.01 -15.11
N LEU A 101 15.87 10.08 -14.13
CA LEU A 101 15.78 11.17 -13.15
C LEU A 101 17.11 11.37 -12.41
N ARG A 102 17.85 10.30 -12.14
CA ARG A 102 19.14 10.39 -11.45
C ARG A 102 20.16 11.10 -12.32
N MET A 103 20.29 10.70 -13.58
CA MET A 103 21.23 11.33 -14.50
C MET A 103 20.82 12.79 -14.79
N ALA A 104 19.53 13.07 -14.96
CA ALA A 104 19.01 14.42 -15.16
C ALA A 104 19.32 15.35 -13.96
N PHE A 105 19.20 14.84 -12.74
CA PHE A 105 19.52 15.58 -11.52
C PHE A 105 21.03 15.78 -11.34
N MET A 106 21.85 14.76 -11.64
CA MET A 106 23.30 14.84 -11.52
C MET A 106 23.95 15.82 -12.50
N ARG A 107 23.31 16.10 -13.64
CA ARG A 107 23.74 17.12 -14.61
C ARG A 107 23.45 18.55 -14.16
N LYS A 108 22.70 18.78 -13.08
CA LYS A 108 22.43 20.13 -12.55
C LYS A 108 23.63 20.68 -11.79
N ASN A 109 23.72 22.01 -11.72
CA ASN A 109 24.78 22.71 -11.01
C ASN A 109 24.83 22.29 -9.53
N VAL A 110 26.02 22.27 -8.96
CA VAL A 110 26.31 21.87 -7.57
C VAL A 110 25.40 22.62 -6.59
N VAL A 111 25.19 23.92 -6.80
CA VAL A 111 24.30 24.74 -5.96
C VAL A 111 22.89 24.16 -5.91
N VAL A 112 22.29 23.84 -7.06
CA VAL A 112 20.92 23.27 -7.12
C VAL A 112 20.82 21.96 -6.37
N ARG A 113 21.85 21.10 -6.48
CA ARG A 113 21.87 19.81 -5.78
C ARG A 113 21.94 20.00 -4.26
N TRP A 114 22.81 20.88 -3.78
CA TRP A 114 22.93 21.18 -2.35
C TRP A 114 21.68 21.85 -1.79
N THR A 115 21.08 22.80 -2.51
CA THR A 115 19.81 23.41 -2.11
C THR A 115 18.72 22.35 -1.97
N ALA A 116 18.63 21.40 -2.91
CA ALA A 116 17.65 20.32 -2.82
C ALA A 116 17.90 19.38 -1.64
N TYR A 117 19.16 19.01 -1.35
CA TYR A 117 19.49 18.18 -0.20
C TYR A 117 19.19 18.88 1.13
N LEU A 118 19.59 20.14 1.26
CA LEU A 118 19.33 20.93 2.47
C LEU A 118 17.83 21.18 2.66
N ALA A 119 17.09 21.48 1.58
CA ALA A 119 15.64 21.61 1.64
C ALA A 119 14.98 20.30 2.08
N ALA A 120 15.41 19.15 1.56
CA ALA A 120 14.87 17.85 1.98
C ALA A 120 15.14 17.58 3.48
N VAL A 121 16.35 17.86 3.96
CA VAL A 121 16.69 17.72 5.39
C VAL A 121 15.84 18.67 6.24
N LEU A 122 15.70 19.93 5.84
CA LEU A 122 14.86 20.89 6.55
C LEU A 122 13.39 20.47 6.57
N ILE A 123 12.86 19.96 5.47
CA ILE A 123 11.48 19.45 5.44
C ILE A 123 11.33 18.30 6.43
N LEU A 124 12.27 17.35 6.45
CA LEU A 124 12.23 16.24 7.40
C LEU A 124 12.30 16.74 8.85
N VAL A 125 13.18 17.69 9.16
CA VAL A 125 13.37 18.20 10.53
C VAL A 125 12.21 19.09 10.99
N LEU A 126 11.62 19.89 10.10
CA LEU A 126 10.55 20.83 10.44
C LEU A 126 9.17 20.17 10.47
N PHE A 127 8.92 19.22 9.56
CA PHE A 127 7.62 18.55 9.42
C PHE A 127 7.65 17.09 9.86
N GLY A 128 8.79 16.59 10.33
CA GLY A 128 8.90 15.29 10.96
C GLY A 128 8.10 15.25 12.25
N VAL A 129 7.36 14.17 12.45
CA VAL A 129 6.64 13.92 13.70
C VAL A 129 7.61 13.30 14.70
N TYR A 130 7.96 14.06 15.74
CA TYR A 130 8.90 13.67 16.79
C TYR A 130 8.21 13.74 18.15
N GLY A 131 8.12 12.63 18.90
CA GLY A 131 7.54 12.63 20.24
C GLY A 131 7.38 11.25 20.84
N SER A 132 7.48 11.15 22.17
CA SER A 132 7.27 9.91 22.94
C SER A 132 5.80 9.52 23.08
N GLU A 133 4.86 10.45 22.82
CA GLU A 133 3.42 10.18 22.77
C GLU A 133 2.96 9.59 21.43
N TYR A 134 3.72 9.80 20.37
CA TYR A 134 3.60 8.97 19.18
C TYR A 134 4.32 7.67 19.50
N SER A 135 3.56 6.68 20.01
CA SER A 135 4.04 5.31 19.99
C SER A 135 4.44 5.04 18.54
N ALA A 136 5.75 4.94 18.27
CA ALA A 136 6.23 4.55 16.96
C ALA A 136 5.45 3.29 16.63
N GLN A 137 4.48 3.39 15.72
CA GLN A 137 3.61 2.29 15.40
C GLN A 137 4.57 1.26 14.85
N ASN A 138 4.91 0.27 15.68
CA ASN A 138 5.98 -0.67 15.41
C ASN A 138 5.74 -1.14 13.99
N PHE A 139 6.71 -0.90 13.10
CA PHE A 139 6.55 -1.30 11.70
C PHE A 139 6.02 -2.73 11.73
N ILE A 140 5.00 -3.02 10.92
CA ILE A 140 4.22 -4.27 11.00
C ILE A 140 5.12 -5.52 11.01
N TYR A 141 6.36 -5.39 10.50
CA TYR A 141 7.40 -6.41 10.50
C TYR A 141 8.07 -6.72 11.85
N PHE A 142 7.93 -5.88 12.88
CA PHE A 142 8.48 -6.10 14.23
C PHE A 142 7.46 -6.69 15.22
N GLN A 143 6.28 -7.10 14.77
CA GLN A 143 5.23 -7.70 15.60
C GLN A 143 5.24 -9.25 15.58
N PHE A 144 6.39 -9.88 15.31
CA PHE A 144 6.56 -11.34 15.30
C PHE A 144 7.61 -11.80 16.31
#